data_AF-A0AAU8K423-F1
#
_entry.id   AF-A0AAU8K423-F1
#
_cell.length_a   1.000
_cell.length_b   1.000
_cell.length_c   1.000
_cell.angle_alpha   90.00
_cell.angle_beta   90.00
_cell.angle_gamma   90.00
#
_symmetry.space_group_name_H-M   'P 1'
#
loop_
_entity.id
_entity.type
_entity.pdbx_description
1 polymer ?
#
loop_
_entity_poly.entity_id
_entity_poly.type
_entity_poly.pdbx_seq_one_letter_code
_entity_poly.pdbx_strand_id
1 'polypeptide(L)'
;MSRLGYSLQKTSTLKDAGSYLVVLASPQLWETVRQGGDHAAVTLEAAEVKSVLRAYLAAAPECEDPGLWSDNLRIAQAISGRLPGEVKRWADAIREEERRTATALLPSATADDVEAAFNKRIDRVIEARADWRNQLRDWHIGHPDSDHRNYLLAAATMDGAPVEKIYPAAESLAEALGETPVPRPGQQGPGIIELTHMTGAELSADGTVTLPSEGYAEAVVEYFLVDRAHLADRFTQWTATQAVELEGDLGLELADRVAEWVLRHTQKTRSVALLKSVATQWSAKKVLREHARDLLSVAAVDAGTGRMVRNKILEWARKEDEPVALRATLAAVCRQVSQVYPREALLRLDALAESGNQKITDAVGKAINEMWDNPDQRKKVRNVLRSWAANSKATVRSSGSHAFLHLAGRSDEDGTPFLLVGEDKGNDFPWIVQSWRTVLEHDPLPDPAVVAFSVWMDGANTAPDTRGAVFDVFARAVHDGPDENRAVRFLSLNRLATHWEPSEPTKQLTERARLRDELITCVRQADPANSGSHTGVPQT
;
A
#
# COMPACT_ATOMS: atom_id res chain seq x y z
N MET A 1 17.32 8.15 -2.53
CA MET A 1 18.66 7.78 -2.00
C MET A 1 18.70 6.30 -1.57
N SER A 2 18.38 5.37 -2.47
CA SER A 2 18.36 3.92 -2.16
C SER A 2 19.09 3.16 -3.26
N ARG A 3 20.35 2.77 -2.99
CA ARG A 3 21.17 1.75 -3.71
C ARG A 3 22.65 1.74 -3.32
N LEU A 4 23.10 2.59 -2.39
CA LEU A 4 24.47 2.52 -1.86
C LEU A 4 24.52 1.53 -0.68
N GLY A 5 24.77 0.27 -0.99
CA GLY A 5 24.88 -0.79 0.02
C GLY A 5 25.22 -2.19 -0.50
N TYR A 6 25.42 -2.38 -1.81
CA TYR A 6 26.02 -3.61 -2.34
C TYR A 6 27.54 -3.48 -2.34
N SER A 7 28.19 -4.43 -1.67
CA SER A 7 29.64 -4.67 -1.63
C SER A 7 30.33 -4.46 -2.98
N LEU A 8 31.28 -3.51 -3.04
CA LEU A 8 32.13 -3.14 -4.18
C LEU A 8 33.14 -4.24 -4.56
N GLN A 9 32.70 -5.49 -4.76
CA GLN A 9 33.60 -6.62 -4.99
C GLN A 9 33.93 -6.90 -6.46
N LYS A 10 33.30 -6.23 -7.43
CA LYS A 10 33.57 -6.43 -8.87
C LYS A 10 33.73 -5.09 -9.60
N THR A 11 34.97 -4.62 -9.72
CA THR A 11 35.34 -3.35 -10.36
C THR A 11 35.26 -3.36 -11.89
N SER A 12 35.31 -4.53 -12.54
CA SER A 12 35.25 -4.64 -14.01
C SER A 12 33.89 -4.22 -14.57
N THR A 13 32.79 -4.63 -13.92
CA THR A 13 31.42 -4.30 -14.36
C THR A 13 31.12 -2.81 -14.27
N LEU A 14 31.71 -2.10 -13.29
CA LEU A 14 31.56 -0.65 -13.14
C LEU A 14 32.30 0.11 -14.24
N LYS A 15 33.46 -0.40 -14.67
CA LYS A 15 34.27 0.21 -15.73
C LYS A 15 33.58 0.07 -17.10
N ASP A 16 33.04 -1.10 -17.41
CA ASP A 16 32.34 -1.34 -18.68
C ASP A 16 31.03 -0.53 -18.80
N ALA A 17 30.41 -0.19 -17.66
CA ALA A 17 29.23 0.67 -17.60
C ALA A 17 29.54 2.17 -17.55
N GLY A 18 30.82 2.58 -17.67
CA GLY A 18 31.22 3.99 -17.58
C GLY A 18 30.86 4.65 -16.23
N SER A 19 30.85 3.86 -15.15
CA SER A 19 30.45 4.35 -13.83
C SER A 19 31.60 5.07 -13.12
N TYR A 20 31.30 6.22 -12.51
CA TYR A 20 32.26 7.03 -11.75
C TYR A 20 31.91 7.01 -10.26
N LEU A 21 32.94 7.00 -9.40
CA LEU A 21 32.78 7.23 -7.96
C LEU A 21 33.06 8.71 -7.68
N VAL A 22 32.05 9.42 -7.19
CA VAL A 22 32.19 10.80 -6.71
C VAL A 22 32.33 10.76 -5.19
N VAL A 23 33.43 11.29 -4.67
CA VAL A 23 33.68 11.40 -3.23
C VAL A 23 33.57 12.86 -2.84
N LEU A 24 32.65 13.16 -1.92
CA LEU A 24 32.55 14.49 -1.30
C LEU A 24 33.33 14.48 0.01
N ALA A 25 34.34 15.34 0.12
CA ALA A 25 35.17 15.49 1.30
C ALA A 25 35.30 16.98 1.66
N SER A 26 35.43 17.30 2.95
CA SER A 26 35.79 18.66 3.34
C SER A 26 37.23 18.98 2.86
N PRO A 27 37.58 20.26 2.65
CA PRO A 27 38.94 20.62 2.27
C PRO A 27 40.00 20.09 3.24
N GLN A 28 39.72 20.09 4.56
CA GLN A 28 40.66 19.54 5.55
C GLN A 28 40.84 18.02 5.42
N LEU A 29 39.75 17.30 5.15
CA LEU A 29 39.81 15.85 4.95
C LEU A 29 40.54 15.53 3.65
N TRP A 30 40.24 16.27 2.57
CA TRP A 30 40.89 16.08 1.27
C TRP A 30 42.40 16.27 1.36
N GLU A 31 42.88 17.33 2.02
CA GLU A 31 44.32 17.55 2.21
C GLU A 31 45.05 16.37 2.87
N THR A 32 44.35 15.61 3.72
CA THR A 32 44.92 14.45 4.40
C THR A 32 44.99 13.22 3.49
N VAL A 33 44.12 13.12 2.48
CA VAL A 33 43.93 11.91 1.65
C VAL A 33 44.21 12.10 0.15
N ARG A 34 44.61 13.30 -0.28
CA ARG A 34 44.71 13.69 -1.70
C ARG A 34 45.79 13.00 -2.55
N GLN A 35 46.70 12.22 -1.93
CA GLN A 35 47.82 11.61 -2.66
C GLN A 35 47.35 10.80 -3.86
N GLY A 36 47.72 11.25 -5.07
CA GLY A 36 47.38 10.61 -6.34
C GLY A 36 46.05 11.04 -6.98
N GLY A 37 45.24 11.87 -6.30
CA GLY A 37 43.91 12.30 -6.76
C GLY A 37 43.80 13.78 -7.15
N ASP A 38 44.87 14.57 -7.00
CA ASP A 38 44.84 16.04 -7.22
C ASP A 38 44.30 16.44 -8.61
N HIS A 39 44.61 15.67 -9.64
CA HIS A 39 44.18 15.92 -11.03
C HIS A 39 42.69 15.67 -11.29
N ALA A 40 42.00 15.00 -10.36
CA ALA A 40 40.57 14.70 -10.43
C ALA A 40 39.75 15.46 -9.38
N ALA A 41 40.41 16.25 -8.53
CA ALA A 41 39.76 17.03 -7.48
C ALA A 41 39.19 18.33 -8.05
N VAL A 42 37.92 18.59 -7.75
CA VAL A 42 37.27 19.87 -8.03
C VAL A 42 36.86 20.49 -6.70
N THR A 43 37.39 21.66 -6.40
CA THR A 43 36.94 22.45 -5.25
C THR A 43 35.62 23.11 -5.60
N LEU A 44 34.57 22.78 -4.86
CA LEU A 44 33.27 23.44 -4.99
C LEU A 44 33.28 24.70 -4.15
N GLU A 45 33.24 25.86 -4.81
CA GLU A 45 33.01 27.13 -4.13
C GLU A 45 31.52 27.27 -3.77
N ALA A 46 31.26 27.99 -2.68
CA ALA A 46 29.89 28.30 -2.30
C ALA A 46 29.28 29.23 -3.35
N ALA A 47 28.29 28.74 -4.08
CA ALA A 47 27.55 29.54 -5.05
C ALA A 47 26.84 30.71 -4.35
N GLU A 48 26.79 31.86 -5.01
CA GLU A 48 26.04 33.01 -4.51
C GLU A 48 24.56 32.65 -4.34
N VAL A 49 24.01 32.92 -3.17
CA VAL A 49 22.65 32.52 -2.77
C VAL A 49 21.59 33.02 -3.76
N LYS A 50 21.74 34.24 -4.30
CA LYS A 50 20.85 34.78 -5.35
C LYS A 50 20.91 33.97 -6.64
N SER A 51 22.12 33.62 -7.07
CA SER A 51 22.35 32.80 -8.27
C SER A 51 21.77 31.39 -8.08
N VAL A 52 21.85 30.82 -6.87
CA VAL A 52 21.20 29.54 -6.53
C VAL A 52 19.68 29.64 -6.61
N LEU A 53 19.08 30.69 -6.05
CA LEU A 53 17.62 30.90 -6.11
C LEU A 53 17.16 31.07 -7.56
N ARG A 54 17.83 31.94 -8.33
CA ARG A 54 17.54 32.18 -9.75
C ARG A 54 17.65 30.90 -10.58
N ALA A 55 18.65 30.06 -10.31
CA ALA A 55 18.80 28.78 -11.00
C ALA A 55 17.65 27.81 -10.71
N TYR A 56 17.18 27.71 -9.45
CA TYR A 56 16.02 26.88 -9.11
C TYR A 56 14.73 27.39 -9.75
N LEU A 57 14.52 28.72 -9.78
CA LEU A 57 13.35 29.33 -10.40
C LEU A 57 13.38 29.22 -11.93
N ALA A 58 14.54 29.40 -12.57
CA ALA A 58 14.69 29.26 -14.02
C ALA A 58 14.50 27.81 -14.51
N ALA A 59 14.69 26.82 -13.63
CA ALA A 59 14.40 25.42 -13.92
C ALA A 59 12.90 25.08 -13.83
N ALA A 60 12.07 26.02 -13.37
CA ALA A 60 10.65 25.84 -13.17
C ALA A 60 9.85 26.50 -14.31
N PRO A 61 9.03 25.75 -15.06
CA PRO A 61 8.25 26.32 -16.17
C PRO A 61 7.18 27.31 -15.70
N GLU A 62 6.81 27.29 -14.41
CA GLU A 62 5.77 28.16 -13.85
C GLU A 62 6.28 29.58 -13.52
N CYS A 63 7.59 29.82 -13.50
CA CYS A 63 8.17 31.11 -13.14
C CYS A 63 8.65 31.85 -14.40
N GLU A 64 7.85 32.80 -14.89
CA GLU A 64 8.17 33.55 -16.11
C GLU A 64 9.33 34.55 -15.91
N ASP A 65 9.43 35.17 -14.73
CA ASP A 65 10.51 36.10 -14.39
C ASP A 65 11.20 35.74 -13.05
N PRO A 66 12.22 34.85 -13.10
CA PRO A 66 13.07 34.56 -11.95
C PRO A 66 13.82 35.78 -11.39
N GLY A 67 14.05 36.81 -12.22
CA GLY A 67 14.73 38.05 -11.85
C GLY A 67 13.91 38.85 -10.85
N LEU A 68 12.61 39.00 -11.13
CA LEU A 68 11.66 39.74 -10.30
C LEU A 68 11.67 39.30 -8.82
N TRP A 69 11.77 37.99 -8.56
CA TRP A 69 11.85 37.43 -7.21
C TRP A 69 13.23 37.53 -6.58
N SER A 70 14.27 37.18 -7.35
CA SER A 70 15.66 37.12 -6.84
C SER A 70 16.26 38.50 -6.55
N ASP A 71 15.77 39.54 -7.24
CA ASP A 71 16.22 40.92 -7.07
C ASP A 71 15.38 41.69 -6.02
N ASN A 72 14.25 41.14 -5.57
CA ASN A 72 13.47 41.74 -4.49
C ASN A 72 14.29 41.78 -3.19
N LEU A 73 14.39 42.96 -2.59
CA LEU A 73 15.23 43.20 -1.41
C LEU A 73 14.84 42.31 -0.22
N ARG A 74 13.54 42.08 0.00
CA ARG A 74 13.04 41.31 1.15
C ARG A 74 13.36 39.83 1.00
N ILE A 75 13.17 39.28 -0.20
CA ILE A 75 13.57 37.89 -0.51
C ILE A 75 15.09 37.73 -0.41
N ALA A 76 15.85 38.65 -1.01
CA ALA A 76 17.32 38.63 -0.96
C ALA A 76 17.86 38.68 0.47
N GLN A 77 17.25 39.49 1.35
CA GLN A 77 17.58 39.52 2.77
C GLN A 77 17.21 38.20 3.47
N ALA A 78 16.03 37.66 3.21
CA ALA A 78 15.52 36.49 3.90
C ALA A 78 16.29 35.18 3.56
N ILE A 79 16.89 35.10 2.38
CA ILE A 79 17.73 33.98 1.96
C ILE A 79 19.22 34.16 2.31
N SER A 80 19.63 35.36 2.71
CA SER A 80 21.04 35.67 2.99
C SER A 80 21.63 34.75 4.06
N GLY A 81 22.83 34.20 3.80
CA GLY A 81 23.53 33.30 4.71
C GLY A 81 22.95 31.88 4.82
N ARG A 82 21.89 31.55 4.07
CA ARG A 82 21.28 30.21 4.07
C ARG A 82 22.03 29.23 3.17
N LEU A 83 21.93 27.95 3.50
CA LEU A 83 22.51 26.88 2.68
C LEU A 83 21.69 26.65 1.39
N PRO A 84 22.30 26.14 0.29
CA PRO A 84 21.59 25.91 -0.97
C PRO A 84 20.31 25.05 -0.86
N GLY A 85 20.27 24.09 0.08
CA GLY A 85 19.09 23.29 0.35
C GLY A 85 17.94 24.06 1.00
N GLU A 86 18.24 25.09 1.80
CA GLU A 86 17.22 26.00 2.35
C GLU A 86 16.76 26.99 1.29
N VAL A 87 17.66 27.50 0.45
CA VAL A 87 17.31 28.36 -0.71
C VAL A 87 16.38 27.64 -1.67
N LYS A 88 16.58 26.33 -1.89
CA LYS A 88 15.64 25.50 -2.66
C LYS A 88 14.23 25.57 -2.10
N ARG A 89 14.06 25.50 -0.77
CA ARG A 89 12.74 25.60 -0.14
C ARG A 89 12.11 26.97 -0.42
N TRP A 90 12.88 28.06 -0.36
CA TRP A 90 12.40 29.38 -0.78
C TRP A 90 11.95 29.39 -2.23
N ALA A 91 12.72 28.77 -3.14
CA ALA A 91 12.33 28.61 -4.54
C ALA A 91 11.03 27.81 -4.69
N ASP A 92 10.87 26.71 -3.96
CA ASP A 92 9.67 25.87 -3.99
C ASP A 92 8.41 26.66 -3.53
N ALA A 93 8.52 27.51 -2.49
CA ALA A 93 7.40 28.38 -2.07
C ALA A 93 7.04 29.46 -3.10
N ILE A 94 8.04 30.05 -3.76
CA ILE A 94 7.81 31.03 -4.83
C ILE A 94 7.09 30.37 -6.01
N ARG A 95 7.52 29.17 -6.39
CA ARG A 95 6.88 28.39 -7.48
C ARG A 95 5.43 28.04 -7.17
N GLU A 96 5.14 27.73 -5.91
CA GLU A 96 3.77 27.49 -5.47
C GLU A 96 2.89 28.73 -5.63
N GLU A 97 3.38 29.89 -5.18
CA GLU A 97 2.65 31.15 -5.29
C GLU A 97 2.47 31.60 -6.75
N GLU A 98 3.46 31.36 -7.62
CA GLU A 98 3.32 31.53 -9.08
C GLU A 98 2.19 30.66 -9.63
N ARG A 99 2.12 29.38 -9.25
CA ARG A 99 1.07 28.45 -9.73
C ARG A 99 -0.32 28.88 -9.27
N ARG A 100 -0.47 29.35 -8.02
CA ARG A 100 -1.74 29.87 -7.50
C ARG A 100 -2.19 31.11 -8.28
N THR A 101 -1.25 32.01 -8.58
CA THR A 101 -1.54 33.31 -9.23
C THR A 101 -1.80 33.17 -10.72
N ALA A 102 -1.18 32.22 -11.40
CA ALA A 102 -1.40 31.94 -12.83
C ALA A 102 -2.88 31.66 -13.19
N THR A 103 -3.71 31.37 -12.18
CA THR A 103 -5.14 31.07 -12.32
C THR A 103 -6.05 32.31 -12.15
N ALA A 104 -5.49 33.48 -11.81
CA ALA A 104 -6.24 34.70 -11.50
C ALA A 104 -5.75 35.90 -12.32
N LEU A 105 -6.16 35.99 -13.60
CA LEU A 105 -5.95 37.19 -14.41
C LEU A 105 -7.14 38.14 -14.26
N LEU A 106 -6.91 39.32 -13.66
CA LEU A 106 -7.86 40.44 -13.69
C LEU A 106 -7.62 41.29 -14.95
N PRO A 107 -8.58 41.40 -15.88
CA PRO A 107 -8.48 42.36 -16.97
C PRO A 107 -8.73 43.77 -16.41
N SER A 108 -7.75 44.67 -16.56
CA SER A 108 -7.76 46.10 -16.13
C SER A 108 -7.13 46.46 -14.77
N ALA A 109 -6.04 45.81 -14.37
CA ALA A 109 -5.23 46.26 -13.22
C ALA A 109 -4.33 47.46 -13.58
N THR A 110 -4.23 48.45 -12.70
CA THR A 110 -3.25 49.56 -12.82
C THR A 110 -1.86 49.10 -12.40
N ALA A 111 -0.81 49.89 -12.68
CA ALA A 111 0.55 49.56 -12.24
C ALA A 111 0.67 49.42 -10.71
N ASP A 112 -0.05 50.27 -9.96
CA ASP A 112 -0.08 50.23 -8.50
C ASP A 112 -0.79 48.96 -7.99
N ASP A 113 -1.86 48.52 -8.66
CA ASP A 113 -2.55 47.26 -8.31
C ASP A 113 -1.65 46.04 -8.55
N VAL A 114 -0.86 46.06 -9.63
CA VAL A 114 0.11 45.00 -9.95
C VAL A 114 1.23 44.96 -8.91
N GLU A 115 1.75 46.12 -8.49
CA GLU A 115 2.77 46.21 -7.45
C GLU A 115 2.23 45.76 -6.08
N ALA A 116 1.03 46.20 -5.70
CA ALA A 116 0.38 45.77 -4.46
C ALA A 116 0.10 44.26 -4.45
N ALA A 117 -0.37 43.70 -5.56
CA ALA A 117 -0.58 42.26 -5.72
C ALA A 117 0.75 41.50 -5.62
N PHE A 118 1.82 42.00 -6.25
CA PHE A 118 3.15 41.40 -6.15
C PHE A 118 3.70 41.46 -4.72
N ASN A 119 3.55 42.60 -4.02
CA ASN A 119 3.96 42.71 -2.62
C ASN A 119 3.20 41.74 -1.72
N LYS A 120 1.90 41.53 -1.94
CA LYS A 120 1.12 40.52 -1.21
C LYS A 120 1.63 39.10 -1.46
N ARG A 121 2.07 38.79 -2.69
CA ARG A 121 2.71 37.50 -3.03
C ARG A 121 4.06 37.34 -2.31
N ILE A 122 4.86 38.41 -2.25
CA ILE A 122 6.12 38.45 -1.49
C ILE A 122 5.86 38.21 0.01
N ASP A 123 4.83 38.83 0.59
CA ASP A 123 4.44 38.61 1.99
C ASP A 123 4.13 37.14 2.26
N ARG A 124 3.29 36.51 1.43
CA ARG A 124 2.95 35.08 1.55
C ARG A 124 4.16 34.15 1.46
N VAL A 125 5.10 34.44 0.55
CA VAL A 125 6.33 33.65 0.43
C VAL A 125 7.21 33.79 1.68
N ILE A 126 7.34 35.00 2.22
CA ILE A 126 8.10 35.26 3.43
C ILE A 126 7.43 34.60 4.64
N GLU A 127 6.11 34.71 4.75
CA GLU A 127 5.30 34.05 5.78
C GLU A 127 5.46 32.54 5.70
N ALA A 128 5.29 31.90 4.55
CA ALA A 128 5.52 30.46 4.34
C ALA A 128 6.92 29.96 4.75
N ARG A 129 7.88 30.88 4.94
CA ARG A 129 9.26 30.61 5.37
C ARG A 129 9.61 31.24 6.72
N ALA A 130 8.61 31.78 7.42
CA ALA A 130 8.77 32.39 8.72
C ALA A 130 9.19 31.36 9.78
N ASP A 131 9.73 31.86 10.89
CA ASP A 131 10.00 31.06 12.08
C ASP A 131 8.69 30.75 12.81
N TRP A 132 7.93 29.82 12.22
CA TRP A 132 6.62 29.41 12.73
C TRP A 132 6.70 28.92 14.16
N ARG A 133 7.83 28.33 14.58
CA ARG A 133 7.98 27.87 15.96
C ARG A 133 7.93 29.02 16.96
N ASN A 134 8.60 30.13 16.68
CA ASN A 134 8.56 31.31 17.55
C ASN A 134 7.20 32.00 17.48
N GLN A 135 6.59 32.12 16.29
CA GLN A 135 5.25 32.71 16.16
C GLN A 135 4.18 31.88 16.88
N LEU A 136 4.20 30.55 16.72
CA LEU A 136 3.27 29.65 17.39
C LEU A 136 3.48 29.67 18.90
N ARG A 137 4.72 29.79 19.39
CA ARG A 137 4.99 30.00 20.82
C ARG A 137 4.31 31.27 21.32
N ASP A 138 4.52 32.38 20.64
CA ASP A 138 3.98 33.67 21.05
C ASP A 138 2.44 33.69 20.95
N TRP A 139 1.88 33.05 19.91
CA TRP A 139 0.44 32.81 19.77
C TRP A 139 -0.12 31.98 20.93
N HIS A 140 0.54 30.89 21.34
CA HIS A 140 0.10 30.06 22.47
C HIS A 140 0.18 30.79 23.81
N ILE A 141 1.13 31.72 23.98
CA ILE A 141 1.21 32.60 25.15
C ILE A 141 0.00 33.55 25.18
N GLY A 142 -0.37 34.13 24.04
CA GLY A 142 -1.54 35.01 23.91
C GLY A 142 -2.89 34.30 24.03
N HIS A 143 -2.93 33.00 23.72
CA HIS A 143 -4.15 32.19 23.73
C HIS A 143 -4.01 30.99 24.69
N PRO A 144 -4.14 31.21 26.01
CA PRO A 144 -4.02 30.14 27.01
C PRO A 144 -5.21 29.17 27.02
N ASP A 145 -6.35 29.61 26.49
CA ASP A 145 -7.60 28.86 26.45
C ASP A 145 -7.50 27.60 25.58
N SER A 146 -8.07 26.49 26.08
CA SER A 146 -7.97 25.19 25.43
C SER A 146 -8.78 25.13 24.14
N ASP A 147 -9.94 25.79 24.10
CA ASP A 147 -10.84 25.70 22.96
C ASP A 147 -10.22 26.40 21.74
N HIS A 148 -9.53 27.53 21.93
CA HIS A 148 -8.75 28.16 20.86
C HIS A 148 -7.63 27.25 20.32
N ARG A 149 -6.90 26.58 21.21
CA ARG A 149 -5.78 25.70 20.85
C ARG A 149 -6.25 24.44 20.13
N ASN A 150 -7.33 23.84 20.61
CA ASN A 150 -7.96 22.67 20.00
C ASN A 150 -8.55 23.04 18.63
N TYR A 151 -9.15 24.22 18.48
CA TYR A 151 -9.62 24.70 17.19
C TYR A 151 -8.47 24.93 16.20
N LEU A 152 -7.38 25.59 16.61
CA LEU A 152 -6.18 25.75 15.77
C LEU A 152 -5.63 24.39 15.32
N LEU A 153 -5.50 23.44 16.24
CA LEU A 153 -4.94 22.12 15.93
C LEU A 153 -5.86 21.29 15.03
N ALA A 154 -7.18 21.35 15.24
CA ALA A 154 -8.15 20.70 14.37
C ALA A 154 -8.15 21.31 12.97
N ALA A 155 -8.16 22.64 12.86
CA ALA A 155 -8.07 23.35 11.58
C ALA A 155 -6.79 23.03 10.82
N ALA A 156 -5.64 22.95 11.51
CA ALA A 156 -4.38 22.55 10.90
C ALA A 156 -4.36 21.08 10.45
N THR A 157 -4.99 20.20 11.23
CA THR A 157 -5.11 18.79 10.88
C THR A 157 -5.98 18.59 9.64
N MET A 158 -7.06 19.36 9.55
CA MET A 158 -8.09 19.26 8.51
C MET A 158 -8.06 20.47 7.59
N ASP A 159 -6.87 21.00 7.28
CA ASP A 159 -6.72 22.16 6.40
C ASP A 159 -7.39 21.90 5.05
N GLY A 160 -8.20 22.86 4.58
CA GLY A 160 -9.06 22.70 3.40
C GLY A 160 -10.40 22.00 3.66
N ALA A 161 -10.75 21.67 4.91
CA ALA A 161 -12.06 21.13 5.25
C ALA A 161 -13.13 22.22 5.46
N PRO A 162 -14.42 21.89 5.27
CA PRO A 162 -15.51 22.78 5.63
C PRO A 162 -15.51 23.13 7.11
N VAL A 163 -15.82 24.38 7.44
CA VAL A 163 -15.80 24.89 8.82
C VAL A 163 -16.77 24.14 9.75
N GLU A 164 -17.87 23.64 9.18
CA GLU A 164 -18.87 22.81 9.85
C GLU A 164 -18.31 21.46 10.32
N LYS A 165 -17.20 20.99 9.75
CA LYS A 165 -16.48 19.79 10.18
C LYS A 165 -15.41 20.11 11.21
N ILE A 166 -14.72 21.25 11.06
CA ILE A 166 -13.61 21.64 11.93
C ILE A 166 -14.09 21.94 13.35
N TYR A 167 -15.23 22.62 13.52
CA TYR A 167 -15.71 22.97 14.85
C TYR A 167 -16.05 21.73 15.72
N PRO A 168 -16.90 20.76 15.27
CA PRO A 168 -17.10 19.51 16.01
C PRO A 168 -15.83 18.67 16.16
N ALA A 169 -14.92 18.74 15.18
CA ALA A 169 -13.62 18.07 15.26
C ALA A 169 -12.80 18.64 16.43
N ALA A 170 -12.79 19.96 16.64
CA ALA A 170 -12.12 20.59 17.78
C ALA A 170 -12.68 20.12 19.14
N GLU A 171 -14.00 19.98 19.25
CA GLU A 171 -14.65 19.44 20.46
C GLU A 171 -14.25 17.97 20.69
N SER A 172 -14.32 17.14 19.64
CA SER A 172 -13.92 15.72 19.72
C SER A 172 -12.42 15.54 20.02
N LEU A 173 -11.59 16.48 19.56
CA LEU A 173 -10.16 16.52 19.86
C LEU A 173 -9.95 16.79 21.34
N ALA A 174 -10.64 17.78 21.92
CA ALA A 174 -10.56 18.07 23.35
C ALA A 174 -10.86 16.82 24.19
N GLU A 175 -11.96 16.11 23.87
CA GLU A 175 -12.32 14.84 24.52
C GLU A 175 -11.23 13.78 24.34
N ALA A 176 -10.69 13.62 23.13
CA ALA A 176 -9.64 12.66 22.84
C ALA A 176 -8.34 12.96 23.59
N LEU A 177 -8.04 14.23 23.84
CA LEU A 177 -6.90 14.66 24.67
C LEU A 177 -7.15 14.47 26.16
N GLY A 178 -8.40 14.20 26.57
CA GLY A 178 -8.81 13.94 27.94
C GLY A 178 -9.33 15.18 28.68
N GLU A 179 -9.77 16.19 27.93
CA GLU A 179 -10.43 17.37 28.45
C GLU A 179 -11.93 17.12 28.61
N THR A 180 -12.57 17.93 29.46
CA THR A 180 -14.03 17.92 29.63
C THR A 180 -14.56 19.25 29.09
N PRO A 181 -14.84 19.36 27.78
CA PRO A 181 -15.34 20.60 27.21
C PRO A 181 -16.66 21.00 27.87
N VAL A 182 -16.77 22.28 28.25
CA VAL A 182 -17.98 22.80 28.89
C VAL A 182 -18.99 23.11 27.78
N PRO A 183 -20.23 22.57 27.82
CA PRO A 183 -21.24 22.88 26.82
C PRO A 183 -21.50 24.38 26.74
N ARG A 184 -21.50 24.93 25.52
CA ARG A 184 -21.75 26.35 25.23
C ARG A 184 -23.15 26.52 24.63
N PRO A 185 -24.23 26.64 25.44
CA PRO A 185 -25.57 26.78 24.88
C PRO A 185 -25.79 28.15 24.23
N GLY A 186 -26.45 28.16 23.06
CA GLY A 186 -26.84 29.39 22.37
C GLY A 186 -25.65 30.12 21.73
N GLN A 187 -25.51 31.43 22.01
CA GLN A 187 -24.45 32.29 21.48
C GLN A 187 -23.33 32.53 22.50
N GLN A 188 -23.04 31.55 23.35
CA GLN A 188 -21.97 31.65 24.35
C GLN A 188 -20.61 31.29 23.74
N GLY A 189 -19.60 32.11 24.01
CA GLY A 189 -18.24 31.92 23.48
C GLY A 189 -18.06 32.47 22.06
N PRO A 190 -16.84 32.39 21.51
CA PRO A 190 -16.55 32.87 20.17
C PRO A 190 -17.30 32.09 19.10
N GLY A 191 -17.82 32.80 18.11
CA GLY A 191 -18.46 32.19 16.95
C GLY A 191 -17.44 31.51 16.02
N ILE A 192 -17.90 30.66 15.12
CA ILE A 192 -17.04 29.96 14.15
C ILE A 192 -16.18 30.92 13.31
N ILE A 193 -16.74 32.06 12.87
CA ILE A 193 -16.02 33.08 12.10
C ILE A 193 -14.90 33.70 12.95
N GLU A 194 -15.17 33.99 14.22
CA GLU A 194 -14.19 34.54 15.16
C GLU A 194 -13.08 33.53 15.42
N LEU A 195 -13.42 32.26 15.69
CA LEU A 195 -12.45 31.17 15.87
C LEU A 195 -11.56 30.99 14.65
N THR A 196 -12.14 31.02 13.45
CA THR A 196 -11.39 30.91 12.18
C THR A 196 -10.42 32.08 12.01
N HIS A 197 -10.88 33.31 12.27
CA HIS A 197 -10.03 34.49 12.19
C HIS A 197 -8.90 34.47 13.23
N MET A 198 -9.16 33.99 14.45
CA MET A 198 -8.17 33.92 15.53
C MET A 198 -7.00 32.96 15.25
N THR A 199 -7.21 31.91 14.45
CA THR A 199 -6.14 31.00 14.02
C THR A 199 -5.29 31.57 12.89
N GLY A 200 -5.67 32.73 12.35
CA GLY A 200 -5.10 33.30 11.14
C GLY A 200 -5.60 32.63 9.87
N ALA A 201 -6.61 31.75 9.95
CA ALA A 201 -7.16 31.07 8.80
C ALA A 201 -8.12 31.99 8.01
N GLU A 202 -8.19 31.77 6.70
CA GLU A 202 -9.18 32.39 5.83
C GLU A 202 -10.39 31.46 5.67
N LEU A 203 -11.60 32.02 5.71
CA LEU A 203 -12.84 31.32 5.42
C LEU A 203 -13.28 31.67 4.00
N SER A 204 -13.25 30.69 3.11
CA SER A 204 -13.68 30.83 1.71
C SER A 204 -15.21 30.97 1.60
N ALA A 205 -15.69 31.46 0.44
CA ALA A 205 -17.11 31.69 0.19
C ALA A 205 -17.96 30.41 0.22
N ASP A 206 -17.34 29.25 -0.02
CA ASP A 206 -17.92 27.91 0.07
C ASP A 206 -17.91 27.34 1.51
N GLY A 207 -17.41 28.10 2.49
CA GLY A 207 -17.32 27.68 3.89
C GLY A 207 -16.08 26.83 4.22
N THR A 208 -15.12 26.73 3.29
CA THR A 208 -13.87 26.01 3.49
C THR A 208 -12.87 26.85 4.28
N VAL A 209 -12.21 26.25 5.27
CA VAL A 209 -11.13 26.89 6.04
C VAL A 209 -9.79 26.56 5.40
N THR A 210 -9.01 27.60 5.11
CA THR A 210 -7.66 27.47 4.58
C THR A 210 -6.69 28.27 5.41
N LEU A 211 -5.61 27.62 5.84
CA LEU A 211 -4.56 28.29 6.59
C LEU A 211 -3.69 29.17 5.68
N PRO A 212 -3.16 30.29 6.21
CA PRO A 212 -2.69 31.42 5.41
C PRO A 212 -1.41 31.16 4.61
N SER A 213 -0.68 30.08 4.92
CA SER A 213 0.64 29.83 4.34
C SER A 213 0.96 28.34 4.22
N GLU A 214 1.64 28.00 3.13
CA GLU A 214 2.19 26.67 2.91
C GLU A 214 3.13 26.30 4.08
N GLY A 215 2.93 25.13 4.69
CA GLY A 215 3.73 24.69 5.83
C GLY A 215 3.23 25.15 7.19
N TYR A 216 2.25 26.08 7.27
CA TYR A 216 1.74 26.54 8.56
C TYR A 216 0.94 25.44 9.28
N ALA A 217 0.09 24.72 8.55
CA ALA A 217 -0.66 23.58 9.08
C ALA A 217 0.29 22.52 9.67
N GLU A 218 1.35 22.18 8.92
CA GLU A 218 2.38 21.25 9.37
C GLU A 218 3.13 21.78 10.59
N ALA A 219 3.46 23.07 10.61
CA ALA A 219 4.15 23.70 11.74
C ALA A 219 3.30 23.70 13.02
N VAL A 220 1.99 23.93 12.92
CA VAL A 220 1.05 23.83 14.06
C VAL A 220 1.09 22.42 14.65
N VAL A 221 0.96 21.39 13.80
CA VAL A 221 0.96 20.01 14.27
C VAL A 221 2.32 19.62 14.84
N GLU A 222 3.42 19.99 14.17
CA GLU A 222 4.77 19.72 14.68
C GLU A 222 5.03 20.43 16.01
N TYR A 223 4.59 21.69 16.15
CA TYR A 223 4.67 22.43 17.40
C TYR A 223 3.95 21.68 18.52
N PHE A 224 2.71 21.24 18.29
CA PHE A 224 1.95 20.46 19.27
C PHE A 224 2.65 19.15 19.64
N LEU A 225 3.11 18.36 18.65
CA LEU A 225 3.78 17.08 18.89
C LEU A 225 5.09 17.24 19.69
N VAL A 226 5.77 18.38 19.56
CA VAL A 226 6.96 18.70 20.35
C VAL A 226 6.62 19.21 21.75
N ASP A 227 5.69 20.18 21.86
CA ASP A 227 5.34 20.84 23.12
C ASP A 227 4.49 19.94 24.05
N ARG A 228 3.69 19.05 23.45
CA ARG A 228 2.78 18.12 24.13
C ARG A 228 3.06 16.68 23.74
N ALA A 229 4.34 16.30 23.73
CA ALA A 229 4.78 14.96 23.33
C ALA A 229 4.09 13.80 24.09
N HIS A 230 3.63 14.03 25.33
CA HIS A 230 2.88 13.05 26.12
C HIS A 230 1.45 12.78 25.60
N LEU A 231 0.92 13.64 24.73
CA LEU A 231 -0.40 13.51 24.08
C LEU A 231 -0.31 12.99 22.64
N ALA A 232 0.89 12.78 22.11
CA ALA A 232 1.11 12.42 20.71
C ALA A 232 0.31 11.18 20.26
N ASP A 233 0.22 10.15 21.13
CA ASP A 233 -0.51 8.92 20.82
C ASP A 233 -2.02 9.16 20.70
N ARG A 234 -2.59 9.94 21.64
CA ARG A 234 -4.01 10.31 21.64
C ARG A 234 -4.35 11.16 20.43
N PHE A 235 -3.53 12.17 20.14
CA PHE A 235 -3.70 13.03 18.98
C PHE A 235 -3.58 12.26 17.65
N THR A 236 -2.59 11.38 17.52
CA THR A 236 -2.43 10.59 16.29
C THR A 236 -3.60 9.63 16.08
N GLN A 237 -4.09 9.00 17.16
CA GLN A 237 -5.26 8.14 17.11
C GLN A 237 -6.55 8.91 16.75
N TRP A 238 -6.72 10.10 17.30
CA TRP A 238 -7.81 10.99 16.93
C TRP A 238 -7.73 11.38 15.44
N THR A 239 -6.55 11.78 14.97
CA THR A 239 -6.34 12.16 13.57
C THR A 239 -6.60 11.00 12.60
N ALA A 240 -6.19 9.78 12.97
CA ALA A 240 -6.49 8.57 12.20
C ALA A 240 -8.00 8.32 12.06
N THR A 241 -8.79 8.75 13.05
CA THR A 241 -10.25 8.73 13.01
C THR A 241 -10.79 9.80 12.07
N GLN A 242 -10.24 11.02 12.12
CA GLN A 242 -10.65 12.10 11.21
C GLN A 242 -10.39 11.75 9.74
N ALA A 243 -9.30 11.06 9.42
CA ALA A 243 -9.03 10.57 8.06
C ALA A 243 -10.13 9.61 7.53
N VAL A 244 -10.82 8.90 8.43
CA VAL A 244 -11.94 8.02 8.08
C VAL A 244 -13.25 8.80 7.90
N GLU A 245 -13.42 9.89 8.63
CA GLU A 245 -14.65 10.69 8.68
C GLU A 245 -14.71 11.75 7.57
N LEU A 246 -13.54 12.21 7.12
CA LEU A 246 -13.42 13.09 5.96
C LEU A 246 -13.74 12.33 4.66
N GLU A 247 -14.44 13.02 3.76
CA GLU A 247 -14.82 12.50 2.46
C GLU A 247 -13.81 12.92 1.37
N GLY A 248 -13.71 12.11 0.32
CA GLY A 248 -12.88 12.42 -0.84
C GLY A 248 -11.39 12.48 -0.56
N ASP A 249 -10.69 13.32 -1.32
CA ASP A 249 -9.23 13.41 -1.33
C ASP A 249 -8.66 13.92 0.00
N LEU A 250 -9.37 14.80 0.71
CA LEU A 250 -8.96 15.33 2.02
C LEU A 250 -8.71 14.22 3.05
N GLY A 251 -9.58 13.19 3.08
CA GLY A 251 -9.40 12.05 3.98
C GLY A 251 -8.18 11.20 3.62
N LEU A 252 -7.88 11.06 2.33
CA LEU A 252 -6.72 10.31 1.83
C LEU A 252 -5.41 11.07 2.13
N GLU A 253 -5.37 12.37 1.85
CA GLU A 253 -4.22 13.23 2.15
C GLU A 253 -3.92 13.29 3.66
N LEU A 254 -4.97 13.30 4.49
CA LEU A 254 -4.80 13.18 5.94
C LEU A 254 -4.27 11.80 6.34
N ALA A 255 -4.74 10.72 5.72
CA ALA A 255 -4.24 9.37 5.98
C ALA A 255 -2.75 9.24 5.64
N ASP A 256 -2.28 9.84 4.54
CA ASP A 256 -0.86 9.84 4.18
C ASP A 256 0.00 10.55 5.24
N ARG A 257 -0.43 11.73 5.70
CA ARG A 257 0.24 12.47 6.79
C ARG A 257 0.29 11.67 8.09
N VAL A 258 -0.83 11.06 8.47
CA VAL A 258 -0.91 10.18 9.67
C VAL A 258 0.02 8.99 9.54
N ALA A 259 0.10 8.36 8.36
CA ALA A 259 0.97 7.22 8.13
C ALA A 259 2.45 7.58 8.41
N GLU A 260 2.90 8.75 7.96
CA GLU A 260 4.25 9.24 8.28
C GLU A 260 4.47 9.43 9.79
N TRP A 261 3.52 10.03 10.50
CA TRP A 261 3.63 10.24 11.94
C TRP A 261 3.68 8.92 12.71
N VAL A 262 2.84 7.96 12.35
CA VAL A 262 2.81 6.63 12.96
C VAL A 262 4.13 5.89 12.72
N LEU A 263 4.71 5.99 11.53
CA LEU A 263 6.01 5.40 11.20
C LEU A 263 7.15 6.02 12.02
N ARG A 264 7.24 7.36 12.06
CA ARG A 264 8.24 8.09 12.86
C ARG A 264 8.08 7.78 14.35
N HIS A 265 6.84 7.72 14.84
CA HIS A 265 6.55 7.34 16.22
C HIS A 265 7.05 5.92 16.50
N THR A 266 6.72 4.95 15.64
CA THR A 266 7.16 3.54 15.77
C THR A 266 8.69 3.43 15.79
N GLN A 267 9.38 4.20 14.95
CA GLN A 267 10.85 4.28 14.94
C GLN A 267 11.41 4.85 16.25
N LYS A 268 10.82 5.92 16.77
CA LYS A 268 11.26 6.62 17.98
C LYS A 268 11.00 5.79 19.25
N THR A 269 9.79 5.27 19.44
CA THR A 269 9.39 4.58 20.67
C THR A 269 9.68 3.09 20.66
N ARG A 270 9.98 2.51 19.49
CA ARG A 270 10.10 1.05 19.28
C ARG A 270 8.84 0.31 19.75
N SER A 271 7.69 0.95 19.67
CA SER A 271 6.38 0.39 19.96
C SER A 271 5.56 0.27 18.68
N VAL A 272 4.81 -0.83 18.55
CA VAL A 272 3.87 -1.05 17.43
C VAL A 272 2.41 -0.83 17.83
N ALA A 273 2.14 -0.36 19.05
CA ALA A 273 0.78 -0.26 19.56
C ALA A 273 -0.08 0.70 18.73
N LEU A 274 0.43 1.91 18.50
CA LEU A 274 -0.23 2.92 17.67
C LEU A 274 -0.35 2.45 16.21
N LEU A 275 0.73 1.88 15.65
CA LEU A 275 0.73 1.28 14.31
C LEU A 275 -0.39 0.24 14.14
N LYS A 276 -0.53 -0.67 15.11
CA LYS A 276 -1.58 -1.68 15.11
C LYS A 276 -2.96 -1.04 15.17
N SER A 277 -3.15 -0.08 16.08
CA SER A 277 -4.44 0.58 16.30
C SER A 277 -4.95 1.25 15.02
N VAL A 278 -4.11 2.09 14.41
CA VAL A 278 -4.41 2.79 13.16
C VAL A 278 -4.66 1.80 12.01
N ALA A 279 -3.78 0.81 11.83
CA ALA A 279 -3.95 -0.17 10.77
C ALA A 279 -5.24 -0.99 10.95
N THR A 280 -5.63 -1.31 12.19
CA THR A 280 -6.88 -2.04 12.49
C THR A 280 -8.10 -1.21 12.09
N GLN A 281 -8.12 0.07 12.49
CA GLN A 281 -9.19 1.00 12.17
C GLN A 281 -9.34 1.19 10.65
N TRP A 282 -8.25 1.46 9.95
CA TRP A 282 -8.25 1.68 8.51
C TRP A 282 -8.57 0.42 7.70
N SER A 283 -8.13 -0.76 8.14
CA SER A 283 -8.46 -2.03 7.49
C SER A 283 -9.97 -2.29 7.41
N ALA A 284 -10.72 -1.84 8.43
CA ALA A 284 -12.17 -1.99 8.50
C ALA A 284 -12.92 -1.11 7.48
N LYS A 285 -12.30 -0.04 6.99
CA LYS A 285 -12.92 0.94 6.09
C LYS A 285 -12.44 0.71 4.67
N LYS A 286 -13.38 0.54 3.71
CA LYS A 286 -13.04 0.21 2.32
C LYS A 286 -12.09 1.25 1.69
N VAL A 287 -12.32 2.53 1.98
CA VAL A 287 -11.55 3.67 1.43
C VAL A 287 -10.10 3.68 1.91
N LEU A 288 -9.83 3.36 3.17
CA LEU A 288 -8.48 3.39 3.76
C LEU A 288 -7.79 2.03 3.88
N ARG A 289 -8.39 0.97 3.35
CA ARG A 289 -7.79 -0.38 3.43
C ARG A 289 -6.43 -0.45 2.73
N GLU A 290 -6.27 0.28 1.62
CA GLU A 290 -4.99 0.36 0.92
C GLU A 290 -3.94 1.13 1.73
N HIS A 291 -4.33 2.24 2.37
CA HIS A 291 -3.46 2.99 3.29
C HIS A 291 -3.03 2.12 4.49
N ALA A 292 -3.92 1.29 5.04
CA ALA A 292 -3.57 0.35 6.10
C ALA A 292 -2.52 -0.69 5.63
N ARG A 293 -2.69 -1.23 4.41
CA ARG A 293 -1.73 -2.14 3.78
C ARG A 293 -0.39 -1.45 3.59
N ASP A 294 -0.37 -0.25 3.04
CA ASP A 294 0.87 0.45 2.69
C ASP A 294 1.62 0.89 3.95
N LEU A 295 0.92 1.44 4.95
CA LEU A 295 1.48 1.75 6.27
C LEU A 295 2.20 0.55 6.90
N LEU A 296 1.53 -0.61 6.96
CA LEU A 296 2.11 -1.83 7.53
C LEU A 296 3.25 -2.39 6.68
N SER A 297 3.18 -2.25 5.36
CA SER A 297 4.22 -2.75 4.44
C SER A 297 5.49 -1.92 4.54
N VAL A 298 5.37 -0.59 4.54
CA VAL A 298 6.50 0.34 4.76
C VAL A 298 7.12 0.08 6.13
N ALA A 299 6.31 -0.02 7.18
CA ALA A 299 6.77 -0.36 8.52
C ALA A 299 7.52 -1.71 8.58
N ALA A 300 7.06 -2.72 7.82
CA ALA A 300 7.64 -4.05 7.80
C ALA A 300 8.98 -4.13 7.05
N VAL A 301 9.25 -3.24 6.10
CA VAL A 301 10.51 -3.19 5.33
C VAL A 301 11.50 -2.17 5.85
N ASP A 302 11.14 -1.39 6.87
CA ASP A 302 12.04 -0.44 7.53
C ASP A 302 13.31 -1.12 8.07
N ALA A 303 14.47 -0.49 7.85
CA ALA A 303 15.76 -1.06 8.24
C ALA A 303 15.96 -1.15 9.75
N GLY A 304 15.36 -0.24 10.53
CA GLY A 304 15.52 -0.15 11.97
C GLY A 304 14.46 -0.92 12.76
N THR A 305 13.20 -0.87 12.34
CA THR A 305 12.04 -1.45 13.05
C THR A 305 11.39 -2.61 12.31
N GLY A 306 11.73 -2.85 11.04
CA GLY A 306 11.03 -3.82 10.19
C GLY A 306 10.97 -5.23 10.77
N ARG A 307 12.05 -5.73 11.37
CA ARG A 307 12.04 -7.06 12.02
C ARG A 307 11.01 -7.15 13.15
N MET A 308 10.91 -6.11 13.98
CA MET A 308 9.95 -6.04 15.08
C MET A 308 8.52 -6.01 14.54
N VAL A 309 8.25 -5.17 13.54
CA VAL A 309 6.94 -5.05 12.90
C VAL A 309 6.53 -6.37 12.26
N ARG A 310 7.44 -7.01 11.49
CA ARG A 310 7.18 -8.31 10.89
C ARG A 310 6.86 -9.37 11.95
N ASN A 311 7.58 -9.43 13.07
CA ASN A 311 7.27 -10.37 14.15
C ASN A 311 5.87 -10.15 14.72
N LYS A 312 5.47 -8.89 14.90
CA LYS A 312 4.15 -8.52 15.40
C LYS A 312 3.04 -8.83 14.39
N ILE A 313 3.28 -8.64 13.09
CA ILE A 313 2.36 -9.10 12.02
C ILE A 313 2.14 -10.62 12.10
N LEU A 314 3.20 -11.42 12.35
CA LEU A 314 3.04 -12.87 12.51
C LEU A 314 2.23 -13.22 13.77
N GLU A 315 2.44 -12.49 14.86
CA GLU A 315 1.64 -12.63 16.08
C GLU A 315 0.16 -12.34 15.81
N TRP A 316 -0.15 -11.22 15.13
CA TRP A 316 -1.53 -10.85 14.77
C TRP A 316 -2.16 -11.82 13.76
N ALA A 317 -1.37 -12.37 12.84
CA ALA A 317 -1.86 -13.37 11.88
C ALA A 317 -2.37 -14.66 12.57
N ARG A 318 -1.69 -15.07 13.65
CA ARG A 318 -2.01 -16.28 14.43
C ARG A 318 -3.14 -16.11 15.43
N LYS A 319 -3.43 -14.88 15.83
CA LYS A 319 -4.45 -14.58 16.83
C LYS A 319 -5.85 -14.61 16.21
N GLU A 320 -6.72 -15.44 16.76
CA GLU A 320 -8.09 -15.62 16.26
C GLU A 320 -9.01 -14.45 16.62
N ASP A 321 -8.71 -13.74 17.72
CA ASP A 321 -9.45 -12.58 18.22
C ASP A 321 -9.18 -11.29 17.42
N GLU A 322 -8.19 -11.29 16.54
CA GLU A 322 -7.90 -10.14 15.69
C GLU A 322 -9.00 -9.94 14.64
N PRO A 323 -9.40 -8.68 14.36
CA PRO A 323 -10.46 -8.39 13.39
C PRO A 323 -10.17 -9.01 12.02
N VAL A 324 -11.20 -9.64 11.42
CA VAL A 324 -11.12 -10.26 10.08
C VAL A 324 -10.57 -9.30 9.03
N ALA A 325 -10.98 -8.03 9.09
CA ALA A 325 -10.51 -6.99 8.17
C ALA A 325 -9.00 -6.72 8.29
N LEU A 326 -8.46 -6.70 9.51
CA LEU A 326 -7.02 -6.58 9.75
C LEU A 326 -6.30 -7.81 9.20
N ARG A 327 -6.74 -9.03 9.56
CA ARG A 327 -6.09 -10.27 9.11
C ARG A 327 -6.09 -10.42 7.57
N ALA A 328 -7.17 -10.03 6.90
CA ALA A 328 -7.22 -9.97 5.44
C ALA A 328 -6.23 -8.91 4.87
N THR A 329 -6.10 -7.76 5.52
CA THR A 329 -5.12 -6.74 5.15
C THR A 329 -3.68 -7.23 5.35
N LEU A 330 -3.40 -8.02 6.40
CA LEU A 330 -2.09 -8.64 6.62
C LEU A 330 -1.69 -9.58 5.47
N ALA A 331 -2.63 -10.28 4.84
CA ALA A 331 -2.33 -11.08 3.65
C ALA A 331 -1.84 -10.20 2.49
N ALA A 332 -2.50 -9.06 2.25
CA ALA A 332 -2.08 -8.09 1.25
C ALA A 332 -0.74 -7.40 1.59
N VAL A 333 -0.43 -7.21 2.87
CA VAL A 333 0.90 -6.74 3.32
C VAL A 333 1.98 -7.77 2.98
N CYS A 334 1.70 -9.06 3.22
CA CYS A 334 2.66 -10.13 2.93
C CYS A 334 3.04 -10.19 1.45
N ARG A 335 2.09 -9.89 0.55
CA ARG A 335 2.34 -9.71 -0.88
C ARG A 335 3.42 -8.65 -1.12
N GLN A 336 3.31 -7.43 -0.58
CA GLN A 336 4.33 -6.39 -0.79
C GLN A 336 5.67 -6.74 -0.13
N VAL A 337 5.63 -7.20 1.12
CA VAL A 337 6.81 -7.60 1.88
C VAL A 337 7.56 -8.77 1.22
N SER A 338 6.87 -9.62 0.46
CA SER A 338 7.48 -10.76 -0.23
C SER A 338 8.58 -10.36 -1.21
N GLN A 339 8.51 -9.15 -1.77
CA GLN A 339 9.52 -8.65 -2.71
C GLN A 339 10.91 -8.55 -2.06
N VAL A 340 10.95 -8.27 -0.76
CA VAL A 340 12.19 -8.15 0.02
C VAL A 340 12.44 -9.39 0.88
N TYR A 341 11.38 -9.94 1.49
CA TYR A 341 11.46 -11.04 2.45
C TYR A 341 10.49 -12.19 2.10
N PRO A 342 10.69 -12.90 0.98
CA PRO A 342 9.71 -13.87 0.46
C PRO A 342 9.45 -15.04 1.42
N ARG A 343 10.48 -15.56 2.10
CA ARG A 343 10.33 -16.64 3.08
C ARG A 343 9.50 -16.22 4.29
N GLU A 344 9.74 -15.00 4.76
CA GLU A 344 9.03 -14.41 5.90
C GLU A 344 7.56 -14.13 5.55
N ALA A 345 7.28 -13.62 4.34
CA ALA A 345 5.93 -13.42 3.86
C ALA A 345 5.14 -14.74 3.79
N LEU A 346 5.75 -15.79 3.21
CA LEU A 346 5.11 -17.10 3.10
C LEU A 346 4.77 -17.71 4.48
N LEU A 347 5.64 -17.55 5.48
CA LEU A 347 5.37 -18.00 6.85
C LEU A 347 4.14 -17.31 7.48
N ARG A 348 3.88 -16.05 7.11
CA ARG A 348 2.73 -15.29 7.62
C ARG A 348 1.45 -15.65 6.87
N LEU A 349 1.54 -15.87 5.57
CA LEU A 349 0.44 -16.41 4.77
C LEU A 349 0.03 -17.81 5.26
N ASP A 350 0.99 -18.65 5.68
CA ASP A 350 0.74 -19.95 6.32
C ASP A 350 -0.06 -19.81 7.61
N ALA A 351 0.32 -18.86 8.47
CA ALA A 351 -0.44 -18.57 9.69
C ALA A 351 -1.85 -18.03 9.40
N LEU A 352 -2.04 -17.21 8.36
CA LEU A 352 -3.35 -16.66 7.98
C LEU A 352 -4.25 -17.70 7.33
N ALA A 353 -3.66 -18.63 6.57
CA ALA A 353 -4.34 -19.78 6.01
C ALA A 353 -5.09 -20.57 7.10
N GLU A 354 -4.49 -20.79 8.27
CA GLU A 354 -5.16 -21.54 9.36
C GLU A 354 -6.49 -20.93 9.88
N SER A 355 -6.88 -19.70 9.49
CA SER A 355 -8.04 -18.98 10.03
C SER A 355 -9.42 -19.60 9.78
N GLY A 356 -9.58 -20.42 8.74
CA GLY A 356 -10.89 -20.97 8.34
C GLY A 356 -11.93 -19.93 7.86
N ASN A 357 -11.58 -18.64 7.80
CA ASN A 357 -12.48 -17.57 7.38
C ASN A 357 -12.31 -17.27 5.89
N GLN A 358 -13.40 -17.36 5.11
CA GLN A 358 -13.36 -17.19 3.66
C GLN A 358 -12.70 -15.89 3.20
N LYS A 359 -12.97 -14.75 3.86
CA LYS A 359 -12.38 -13.46 3.46
C LYS A 359 -10.86 -13.42 3.64
N ILE A 360 -10.35 -14.10 4.67
CA ILE A 360 -8.91 -14.20 4.93
C ILE A 360 -8.31 -15.16 3.90
N THR A 361 -8.94 -16.30 3.67
CA THR A 361 -8.52 -17.31 2.69
C THR A 361 -8.44 -16.72 1.27
N ASP A 362 -9.45 -15.96 0.85
CA ASP A 362 -9.44 -15.28 -0.46
C ASP A 362 -8.29 -14.26 -0.56
N ALA A 363 -8.00 -13.53 0.53
CA ALA A 363 -6.89 -12.57 0.56
C ALA A 363 -5.53 -13.28 0.51
N VAL A 364 -5.38 -14.43 1.17
CA VAL A 364 -4.19 -15.28 1.10
C VAL A 364 -3.99 -15.82 -0.31
N GLY A 365 -5.05 -16.32 -0.96
CA GLY A 365 -5.01 -16.81 -2.33
C GLY A 365 -4.57 -15.75 -3.33
N LYS A 366 -5.13 -14.53 -3.23
CA LYS A 366 -4.69 -13.38 -4.06
C LYS A 366 -3.21 -13.05 -3.85
N ALA A 367 -2.74 -13.01 -2.61
CA ALA A 367 -1.32 -12.75 -2.33
C ALA A 367 -0.40 -13.82 -2.93
N ILE A 368 -0.80 -15.09 -2.88
CA ILE A 368 -0.05 -16.21 -3.47
C ILE A 368 0.01 -16.12 -5.00
N ASN A 369 -1.10 -15.76 -5.65
CA ASN A 369 -1.13 -15.57 -7.11
C ASN A 369 -0.09 -14.56 -7.58
N GLU A 370 -0.04 -13.40 -6.94
CA GLU A 370 0.91 -12.36 -7.31
C GLU A 370 2.36 -12.75 -7.02
N MET A 371 2.60 -13.50 -5.93
CA MET A 371 3.92 -14.06 -5.66
C MET A 371 4.33 -15.12 -6.70
N TRP A 372 3.37 -15.87 -7.25
CA TRP A 372 3.63 -16.88 -8.28
C TRP A 372 4.05 -16.25 -9.62
N ASP A 373 3.51 -15.06 -9.92
CA ASP A 373 3.85 -14.31 -11.13
C ASP A 373 5.30 -13.86 -11.17
N ASN A 374 5.93 -13.70 -10.00
CA ASN A 374 7.36 -13.44 -9.90
C ASN A 374 8.18 -14.74 -10.13
N PRO A 375 8.96 -14.85 -11.21
CA PRO A 375 9.73 -16.07 -11.52
C PRO A 375 10.70 -16.50 -10.41
N ASP A 376 11.32 -15.53 -9.72
CA ASP A 376 12.29 -15.79 -8.64
C ASP A 376 11.64 -16.36 -7.37
N GLN A 377 10.33 -16.17 -7.23
CA GLN A 377 9.55 -16.61 -6.07
C GLN A 377 8.76 -17.89 -6.36
N ARG A 378 8.41 -18.15 -7.62
CA ARG A 378 7.57 -19.28 -8.05
C ARG A 378 7.96 -20.62 -7.43
N LYS A 379 9.25 -20.99 -7.49
CA LYS A 379 9.75 -22.25 -6.89
C LYS A 379 9.52 -22.33 -5.38
N LYS A 380 9.62 -21.21 -4.66
CA LYS A 380 9.40 -21.15 -3.20
C LYS A 380 7.91 -21.25 -2.88
N VAL A 381 7.07 -20.52 -3.61
CA VAL A 381 5.61 -20.58 -3.47
C VAL A 381 5.12 -22.01 -3.71
N ARG A 382 5.60 -22.66 -4.78
CA ARG A 382 5.29 -24.06 -5.10
C ARG A 382 5.61 -25.02 -3.95
N ASN A 383 6.79 -24.90 -3.35
CA ASN A 383 7.17 -25.74 -2.23
C ASN A 383 6.26 -25.54 -1.00
N VAL A 384 5.86 -24.29 -0.74
CA VAL A 384 4.93 -23.97 0.36
C VAL A 384 3.55 -24.55 0.10
N LEU A 385 2.99 -24.36 -1.10
CA LEU A 385 1.68 -24.94 -1.46
C LEU A 385 1.68 -26.47 -1.40
N ARG A 386 2.77 -27.12 -1.83
CA ARG A 386 2.94 -28.57 -1.68
C ARG A 386 2.97 -28.99 -0.21
N SER A 387 3.64 -28.22 0.65
CA SER A 387 3.66 -28.50 2.09
C SER A 387 2.29 -28.32 2.75
N TRP A 388 1.48 -27.36 2.29
CA TRP A 388 0.11 -27.15 2.79
C TRP A 388 -0.82 -28.29 2.39
N ALA A 389 -0.74 -28.72 1.12
CA ALA A 389 -1.53 -29.85 0.62
C ALA A 389 -1.23 -31.16 1.37
N ALA A 390 0.02 -31.37 1.78
CA ALA A 390 0.46 -32.55 2.53
C ALA A 390 0.34 -32.41 4.06
N ASN A 391 -0.19 -31.30 4.59
CA ASN A 391 -0.22 -31.05 6.02
C ASN A 391 -1.21 -31.98 6.75
N SER A 392 -0.91 -32.37 7.99
CA SER A 392 -1.81 -33.22 8.79
C SER A 392 -3.05 -32.48 9.31
N LYS A 393 -3.00 -31.15 9.45
CA LYS A 393 -4.14 -30.32 9.85
C LYS A 393 -5.10 -30.06 8.67
N ALA A 394 -6.39 -30.32 8.87
CA ALA A 394 -7.41 -30.11 7.84
C ALA A 394 -7.56 -28.64 7.42
N THR A 395 -7.45 -27.69 8.35
CA THR A 395 -7.54 -26.24 8.07
C THR A 395 -6.40 -25.75 7.17
N VAL A 396 -5.18 -26.25 7.38
CA VAL A 396 -4.02 -25.94 6.52
C VAL A 396 -4.21 -26.55 5.13
N ARG A 397 -4.66 -27.80 5.04
CA ARG A 397 -4.96 -28.44 3.75
C ARG A 397 -6.05 -27.68 2.98
N SER A 398 -7.12 -27.27 3.66
CA SER A 398 -8.21 -26.51 3.05
C SER A 398 -7.75 -25.17 2.48
N SER A 399 -6.83 -24.52 3.18
CA SER A 399 -6.24 -23.25 2.73
C SER A 399 -5.26 -23.43 1.59
N GLY A 400 -4.49 -24.53 1.60
CA GLY A 400 -3.70 -24.99 0.46
C GLY A 400 -4.56 -25.22 -0.78
N SER A 401 -5.70 -25.89 -0.61
CA SER A 401 -6.68 -26.08 -1.68
C SER A 401 -7.23 -24.77 -2.21
N HIS A 402 -7.62 -23.83 -1.34
CA HIS A 402 -8.09 -22.52 -1.79
C HIS A 402 -7.02 -21.71 -2.53
N ALA A 403 -5.80 -21.65 -1.99
CA ALA A 403 -4.68 -20.99 -2.66
C ALA A 403 -4.37 -21.64 -4.03
N PHE A 404 -4.45 -22.97 -4.11
CA PHE A 404 -4.36 -23.70 -5.37
C PHE A 404 -5.48 -23.31 -6.34
N LEU A 405 -6.74 -23.23 -5.88
CA LEU A 405 -7.88 -22.87 -6.72
C LEU A 405 -7.74 -21.47 -7.33
N HIS A 406 -7.14 -20.53 -6.62
CA HIS A 406 -6.81 -19.21 -7.16
C HIS A 406 -5.77 -19.26 -8.29
N LEU A 407 -4.82 -20.20 -8.25
CA LEU A 407 -3.87 -20.43 -9.34
C LEU A 407 -4.52 -21.22 -10.49
N ALA A 408 -5.34 -22.22 -10.15
CA ALA A 408 -6.00 -23.10 -11.11
C ALA A 408 -7.08 -22.37 -11.92
N GLY A 409 -7.72 -21.33 -11.36
CA GLY A 409 -8.67 -20.48 -12.06
C GLY A 409 -8.06 -19.46 -13.03
N ARG A 410 -6.82 -19.66 -13.45
CA ARG A 410 -6.13 -18.81 -14.43
C ARG A 410 -5.95 -19.55 -15.75
N SER A 411 -6.06 -18.83 -16.86
CA SER A 411 -5.67 -19.28 -18.19
C SER A 411 -4.55 -18.42 -18.76
N ASP A 412 -3.87 -18.92 -19.79
CA ASP A 412 -3.04 -18.10 -20.67
C ASP A 412 -3.89 -17.36 -21.72
N GLU A 413 -3.23 -16.67 -22.67
CA GLU A 413 -3.87 -15.92 -23.76
C GLU A 413 -4.70 -16.82 -24.70
N ASP A 414 -4.32 -18.10 -24.82
CA ASP A 414 -5.00 -19.09 -25.66
C ASP A 414 -6.15 -19.81 -24.93
N GLY A 415 -6.41 -19.44 -23.66
CA GLY A 415 -7.43 -20.09 -22.83
C GLY A 415 -6.96 -21.39 -22.18
N THR A 416 -5.70 -21.78 -22.33
CA THR A 416 -5.13 -22.99 -21.71
C THR A 416 -4.97 -22.78 -20.20
N PRO A 417 -5.29 -23.78 -19.35
CA PRO A 417 -5.12 -23.63 -17.91
C PRO A 417 -3.67 -23.37 -17.56
N PHE A 418 -3.43 -22.27 -16.83
CA PHE A 418 -2.09 -21.72 -16.63
C PHE A 418 -1.10 -22.71 -16.00
N LEU A 419 -1.58 -23.59 -15.11
CA LEU A 419 -0.75 -24.62 -14.47
C LEU A 419 -0.33 -25.77 -15.41
N LEU A 420 -0.94 -25.86 -16.59
CA LEU A 420 -0.58 -26.81 -17.66
C LEU A 420 0.35 -26.18 -18.70
N VAL A 421 0.80 -24.93 -18.51
CA VAL A 421 1.65 -24.16 -19.43
C VAL A 421 3.02 -23.90 -18.76
N GLY A 422 4.13 -24.02 -19.51
CA GLY A 422 5.48 -23.72 -19.03
C GLY A 422 6.49 -24.88 -19.06
N GLU A 423 7.77 -24.58 -18.78
CA GLU A 423 8.89 -25.54 -18.84
C GLU A 423 8.84 -26.63 -17.74
N ASP A 424 8.07 -26.39 -16.67
CA ASP A 424 8.01 -27.25 -15.48
C ASP A 424 6.83 -28.25 -15.46
N LYS A 425 6.05 -28.36 -16.54
CA LYS A 425 4.81 -29.17 -16.62
C LYS A 425 4.93 -30.56 -15.98
N GLY A 426 6.00 -31.29 -16.30
CA GLY A 426 6.21 -32.66 -15.82
C GLY A 426 6.45 -32.77 -14.31
N ASN A 427 7.05 -31.74 -13.70
CA ASN A 427 7.41 -31.75 -12.28
C ASN A 427 6.25 -31.28 -11.37
N ASP A 428 5.31 -30.53 -11.94
CA ASP A 428 4.17 -29.96 -11.21
C ASP A 428 2.93 -30.87 -11.27
N PHE A 429 2.85 -31.76 -12.27
CA PHE A 429 1.72 -32.65 -12.48
C PHE A 429 1.29 -33.47 -11.24
N PRO A 430 2.20 -34.14 -10.49
CA PRO A 430 1.79 -34.90 -9.30
C PRO A 430 1.20 -34.00 -8.19
N TRP A 431 1.71 -32.78 -8.06
CA TRP A 431 1.20 -31.81 -7.09
C TRP A 431 -0.17 -31.28 -7.51
N ILE A 432 -0.37 -30.96 -8.79
CA ILE A 432 -1.67 -30.55 -9.35
C ILE A 432 -2.74 -31.63 -9.08
N VAL A 433 -2.42 -32.89 -9.38
CA VAL A 433 -3.31 -34.04 -9.11
C VAL A 433 -3.66 -34.14 -7.63
N GLN A 434 -2.67 -34.02 -6.74
CA GLN A 434 -2.90 -34.03 -5.29
C GLN A 434 -3.77 -32.86 -4.83
N SER A 435 -3.57 -31.66 -5.37
CA SER A 435 -4.36 -30.49 -5.00
C SER A 435 -5.81 -30.60 -5.47
N TRP A 436 -6.05 -31.05 -6.70
CA TRP A 436 -7.41 -31.35 -7.18
C TRP A 436 -8.08 -32.46 -6.35
N ARG A 437 -7.34 -33.52 -5.98
CA ARG A 437 -7.85 -34.56 -5.07
C ARG A 437 -8.35 -33.94 -3.77
N THR A 438 -7.52 -33.13 -3.12
CA THR A 438 -7.91 -32.49 -1.85
C THR A 438 -9.11 -31.56 -2.03
N VAL A 439 -9.22 -30.84 -3.14
CA VAL A 439 -10.43 -30.04 -3.46
C VAL A 439 -11.68 -30.92 -3.59
N LEU A 440 -11.61 -32.04 -4.31
CA LEU A 440 -12.76 -32.94 -4.53
C LEU A 440 -13.24 -33.64 -3.26
N GLU A 441 -12.39 -33.74 -2.24
CA GLU A 441 -12.72 -34.26 -0.90
C GLU A 441 -13.38 -33.22 0.02
N HIS A 442 -13.44 -31.94 -0.37
CA HIS A 442 -14.16 -30.94 0.42
C HIS A 442 -15.67 -31.11 0.29
N ASP A 443 -16.37 -31.07 1.43
CA ASP A 443 -17.83 -31.02 1.48
C ASP A 443 -18.26 -29.93 2.49
N PRO A 444 -18.97 -28.86 2.03
CA PRO A 444 -19.30 -28.56 0.64
C PRO A 444 -18.07 -28.18 -0.20
N LEU A 445 -18.20 -28.29 -1.53
CA LEU A 445 -17.18 -27.80 -2.47
C LEU A 445 -16.98 -26.28 -2.30
N PRO A 446 -15.74 -25.79 -2.31
CA PRO A 446 -15.48 -24.35 -2.28
C PRO A 446 -16.00 -23.64 -3.53
N ASP A 447 -16.60 -22.45 -3.40
CA ASP A 447 -17.06 -21.65 -4.54
C ASP A 447 -15.97 -21.43 -5.62
N PRO A 448 -14.70 -21.14 -5.27
CA PRO A 448 -13.63 -20.99 -6.28
C PRO A 448 -13.36 -22.28 -7.09
N ALA A 449 -13.79 -23.45 -6.61
CA ALA A 449 -13.60 -24.72 -7.32
C ALA A 449 -14.41 -24.76 -8.62
N VAL A 450 -15.60 -24.17 -8.61
CA VAL A 450 -16.47 -24.08 -9.80
C VAL A 450 -15.81 -23.23 -10.89
N VAL A 451 -15.27 -22.07 -10.50
CA VAL A 451 -14.59 -21.16 -11.43
C VAL A 451 -13.33 -21.83 -12.00
N ALA A 452 -12.51 -22.42 -11.13
CA ALA A 452 -11.29 -23.11 -11.56
C ALA A 452 -11.60 -24.30 -12.48
N PHE A 453 -12.60 -25.11 -12.16
CA PHE A 453 -13.00 -26.23 -13.01
C PHE A 453 -13.49 -25.76 -14.38
N SER A 454 -14.25 -24.67 -14.42
CA SER A 454 -14.73 -24.09 -15.67
C SER A 454 -13.59 -23.64 -16.58
N VAL A 455 -12.58 -22.95 -16.03
CA VAL A 455 -11.37 -22.56 -16.78
C VAL A 455 -10.66 -23.78 -17.39
N TRP A 456 -10.60 -24.89 -16.65
CA TRP A 456 -9.96 -26.12 -17.13
C TRP A 456 -10.71 -26.78 -18.27
N MET A 457 -12.03 -26.85 -18.15
CA MET A 457 -12.88 -27.44 -19.18
C MET A 457 -13.03 -26.54 -20.41
N ASP A 458 -13.10 -25.23 -20.23
CA ASP A 458 -13.10 -24.25 -21.32
C ASP A 458 -11.78 -24.30 -22.09
N GLY A 459 -10.65 -24.45 -21.39
CA GLY A 459 -9.34 -24.67 -22.00
C GLY A 459 -9.26 -25.99 -22.79
N ALA A 460 -9.77 -27.09 -22.24
CA ALA A 460 -9.83 -28.38 -22.95
C ALA A 460 -10.77 -28.35 -24.18
N ASN A 461 -11.76 -27.45 -24.18
CA ASN A 461 -12.68 -27.23 -25.30
C ASN A 461 -12.04 -26.37 -26.39
N THR A 462 -11.31 -25.31 -26.00
CA THR A 462 -10.71 -24.34 -26.93
C THR A 462 -9.35 -24.79 -27.50
N ALA A 463 -8.56 -25.52 -26.71
CA ALA A 463 -7.24 -26.03 -27.08
C ALA A 463 -7.20 -27.58 -26.98
N PRO A 464 -7.52 -28.32 -28.06
CA PRO A 464 -7.64 -29.79 -28.04
C PRO A 464 -6.40 -30.54 -27.54
N ASP A 465 -5.20 -30.00 -27.75
CA ASP A 465 -3.93 -30.59 -27.31
C ASP A 465 -3.81 -30.69 -25.77
N THR A 466 -4.58 -29.88 -25.05
CA THR A 466 -4.58 -29.84 -23.58
C THR A 466 -5.59 -30.80 -22.96
N ARG A 467 -6.55 -31.28 -23.76
CA ARG A 467 -7.66 -32.14 -23.33
C ARG A 467 -7.19 -33.40 -22.62
N GLY A 468 -6.22 -34.10 -23.21
CA GLY A 468 -5.67 -35.33 -22.63
C GLY A 468 -5.05 -35.09 -21.25
N ALA A 469 -4.31 -33.99 -21.09
CA ALA A 469 -3.69 -33.64 -19.82
C ALA A 469 -4.74 -33.25 -18.76
N VAL A 470 -5.76 -32.47 -19.13
CA VAL A 470 -6.87 -32.11 -18.22
C VAL A 470 -7.61 -33.38 -17.75
N PHE A 471 -7.91 -34.30 -18.65
CA PHE A 471 -8.59 -35.55 -18.33
C PHE A 471 -7.76 -36.44 -17.42
N ASP A 472 -6.46 -36.58 -17.70
CA ASP A 472 -5.54 -37.36 -16.86
C ASP A 472 -5.44 -36.76 -15.44
N VAL A 473 -5.38 -35.43 -15.31
CA VAL A 473 -5.39 -34.77 -13.99
C VAL A 473 -6.62 -35.15 -13.18
N PHE A 474 -7.82 -35.03 -13.76
CA PHE A 474 -9.07 -35.32 -13.03
C PHE A 474 -9.28 -36.82 -12.79
N ALA A 475 -8.95 -37.69 -13.74
CA ALA A 475 -9.01 -39.14 -13.57
C ALA A 475 -8.12 -39.59 -12.41
N ARG A 476 -6.88 -39.10 -12.37
CA ARG A 476 -5.94 -39.39 -11.28
C ARG A 476 -6.31 -38.71 -9.97
N ALA A 477 -6.88 -37.51 -9.99
CA ALA A 477 -7.37 -36.85 -8.78
C ALA A 477 -8.47 -37.69 -8.10
N VAL A 478 -9.34 -38.34 -8.89
CA VAL A 478 -10.39 -39.25 -8.40
C VAL A 478 -9.83 -40.59 -7.95
N HIS A 479 -8.88 -41.19 -8.68
CA HIS A 479 -8.49 -42.59 -8.47
C HIS A 479 -7.19 -42.80 -7.70
N ASP A 480 -6.14 -41.99 -7.93
CA ASP A 480 -4.88 -42.14 -7.19
C ASP A 480 -5.17 -41.84 -5.69
N GLY A 481 -4.61 -42.62 -4.76
CA GLY A 481 -4.79 -42.45 -3.30
C GLY A 481 -5.70 -43.50 -2.65
N PRO A 482 -6.03 -43.36 -1.34
CA PRO A 482 -6.84 -44.34 -0.61
C PRO A 482 -8.27 -44.48 -1.17
N ASP A 483 -8.78 -45.71 -1.22
CA ASP A 483 -10.06 -46.04 -1.84
C ASP A 483 -11.28 -45.46 -1.13
N GLU A 484 -11.18 -45.19 0.18
CA GLU A 484 -12.28 -44.78 1.05
C GLU A 484 -13.00 -43.50 0.58
N ASN A 485 -12.28 -42.58 -0.07
CA ASN A 485 -12.83 -41.32 -0.57
C ASN A 485 -13.10 -41.31 -2.09
N ARG A 486 -12.88 -42.41 -2.80
CA ARG A 486 -12.98 -42.45 -4.28
C ARG A 486 -14.39 -42.06 -4.76
N ALA A 487 -15.43 -42.61 -4.12
CA ALA A 487 -16.82 -42.32 -4.46
C ALA A 487 -17.19 -40.85 -4.21
N VAL A 488 -16.71 -40.27 -3.10
CA VAL A 488 -16.90 -38.85 -2.77
C VAL A 488 -16.26 -37.97 -3.83
N ARG A 489 -15.01 -38.26 -4.19
CA ARG A 489 -14.26 -37.50 -5.21
C ARG A 489 -14.95 -37.56 -6.58
N PHE A 490 -15.41 -38.75 -6.99
CA PHE A 490 -16.15 -38.92 -8.23
C PHE A 490 -17.48 -38.12 -8.23
N LEU A 491 -18.23 -38.16 -7.12
CA LEU A 491 -19.47 -37.41 -6.99
C LEU A 491 -19.23 -35.89 -7.05
N SER A 492 -18.22 -35.39 -6.35
CA SER A 492 -17.81 -33.98 -6.40
C SER A 492 -17.41 -33.55 -7.81
N LEU A 493 -16.64 -34.37 -8.52
CA LEU A 493 -16.28 -34.10 -9.92
C LEU A 493 -17.51 -34.04 -10.82
N ASN A 494 -18.45 -34.98 -10.64
CA ASN A 494 -19.68 -35.00 -11.41
C ASN A 494 -20.57 -33.76 -11.13
N ARG A 495 -20.60 -33.29 -9.88
CA ARG A 495 -21.28 -32.03 -9.53
C ARG A 495 -20.66 -30.83 -10.24
N LEU A 496 -19.33 -30.72 -10.26
CA LEU A 496 -18.61 -29.66 -10.99
C LEU A 496 -18.88 -29.74 -12.50
N ALA A 497 -18.80 -30.94 -13.08
CA ALA A 497 -19.06 -31.18 -14.49
C ALA A 497 -20.50 -30.81 -14.91
N THR A 498 -21.48 -31.14 -14.06
CA THR A 498 -22.90 -30.81 -14.29
C THR A 498 -23.15 -29.31 -14.08
N HIS A 499 -22.42 -28.65 -13.18
CA HIS A 499 -22.52 -27.20 -13.00
C HIS A 499 -21.95 -26.44 -14.22
N TRP A 500 -20.83 -26.91 -14.78
CA TRP A 500 -20.20 -26.30 -15.95
C TRP A 500 -21.03 -26.43 -17.23
N GLU A 501 -21.68 -27.59 -17.43
CA GLU A 501 -22.64 -27.82 -18.51
C GLU A 501 -23.77 -28.73 -17.99
N PRO A 502 -25.00 -28.22 -17.80
CA PRO A 502 -26.13 -29.03 -17.32
C PRO A 502 -26.52 -30.15 -18.30
N SER A 503 -26.95 -31.30 -17.76
CA SER A 503 -27.48 -32.41 -18.57
C SER A 503 -28.96 -32.16 -18.91
N GLU A 504 -29.22 -31.53 -20.06
CA GLU A 504 -30.60 -31.40 -20.58
C GLU A 504 -30.91 -32.52 -21.61
N PRO A 505 -31.87 -33.42 -21.33
CA PRO A 505 -32.15 -34.59 -22.17
C PRO A 505 -32.79 -34.26 -23.54
N THR A 506 -33.16 -33.02 -23.81
CA THR A 506 -34.00 -32.62 -24.96
C THR A 506 -33.35 -31.64 -25.93
N LYS A 507 -32.10 -31.19 -25.69
CA LYS A 507 -31.36 -30.31 -26.60
C LYS A 507 -30.33 -31.08 -27.43
N GLN A 508 -30.02 -30.57 -28.62
CA GLN A 508 -28.86 -31.04 -29.39
C GLN A 508 -27.60 -30.92 -28.53
N LEU A 509 -26.80 -31.99 -28.49
CA LEU A 509 -25.56 -32.03 -27.72
C LEU A 509 -24.59 -30.95 -28.21
N THR A 510 -24.38 -29.93 -27.38
CA THR A 510 -23.33 -28.93 -27.53
C THR A 510 -21.97 -29.61 -27.47
N GLU A 511 -20.93 -28.97 -28.01
CA GLU A 511 -19.55 -29.47 -27.91
C GLU A 511 -19.12 -29.60 -26.44
N ARG A 512 -19.52 -28.63 -25.59
CA ARG A 512 -19.33 -28.66 -24.14
C ARG A 512 -19.99 -29.88 -23.48
N ALA A 513 -21.23 -30.21 -23.87
CA ALA A 513 -21.92 -31.39 -23.33
C ALA A 513 -21.22 -32.71 -23.72
N ARG A 514 -20.70 -32.80 -24.96
CA ARG A 514 -19.88 -33.95 -25.37
C ARG A 514 -18.60 -34.05 -24.56
N LEU A 515 -17.89 -32.93 -24.37
CA LEU A 515 -16.64 -32.89 -23.61
C LEU A 515 -16.84 -33.27 -22.14
N ARG A 516 -17.94 -32.81 -21.52
CA ARG A 516 -18.36 -33.24 -20.17
C ARG A 516 -18.52 -34.75 -20.11
N ASP A 517 -19.28 -35.32 -21.05
CA ASP A 517 -19.58 -36.76 -21.06
C ASP A 517 -18.32 -37.59 -21.36
N GLU A 518 -17.43 -37.09 -22.23
CA GLU A 518 -16.10 -37.65 -22.48
C GLU A 518 -15.24 -37.68 -21.21
N LEU A 519 -15.20 -36.59 -20.42
CA LEU A 519 -14.48 -36.54 -19.15
C LEU A 519 -15.02 -37.59 -18.18
N ILE A 520 -16.33 -37.62 -17.96
CA ILE A 520 -16.95 -38.58 -17.02
C ILE A 520 -16.71 -40.03 -17.49
N THR A 521 -16.74 -40.28 -18.80
CA THR A 521 -16.44 -41.60 -19.38
C THR A 521 -14.98 -41.98 -19.17
N CYS A 522 -14.05 -41.06 -19.44
CA CYS A 522 -12.62 -41.25 -19.21
C CYS A 522 -12.33 -41.59 -17.75
N VAL A 523 -12.90 -40.83 -16.81
CA VAL A 523 -12.72 -41.09 -15.37
C VAL A 523 -13.31 -42.46 -14.99
N ARG A 524 -14.48 -42.87 -15.51
CA ARG A 524 -15.04 -44.21 -15.24
C ARG A 524 -14.18 -45.34 -15.80
N GLN A 525 -13.63 -45.17 -17.01
CA GLN A 525 -12.77 -46.16 -17.64
C GLN A 525 -11.43 -46.30 -16.91
N ALA A 526 -10.92 -45.22 -16.33
CA ALA A 526 -9.72 -45.21 -15.50
C ALA A 526 -9.91 -45.83 -14.10
N ASP A 527 -11.12 -46.28 -13.73
CA ASP A 527 -11.37 -46.91 -12.44
C ASP A 527 -10.58 -48.23 -12.33
N PRO A 528 -9.65 -48.37 -11.35
CA PRO A 528 -8.89 -49.59 -11.15
C PRO A 528 -9.76 -50.85 -11.02
N ALA A 529 -11.01 -50.73 -10.54
CA ALA A 529 -11.95 -51.85 -10.43
C ALA A 529 -12.42 -52.40 -11.80
N ASN A 530 -12.31 -51.62 -12.87
CA ASN A 530 -12.69 -52.03 -14.23
C ASN A 530 -11.57 -52.77 -14.99
N SER A 531 -10.34 -52.81 -14.45
CA SER A 531 -9.17 -53.47 -15.06
C SER A 531 -9.28 -55.01 -15.14
N GLY A 532 -10.34 -55.61 -14.60
CA GLY A 532 -10.50 -57.05 -14.43
C GLY A 532 -11.26 -57.80 -15.54
N SER A 533 -11.68 -57.15 -16.64
CA SER A 533 -12.54 -57.78 -17.66
C SER A 533 -11.88 -58.07 -19.02
N HIS A 534 -10.57 -57.85 -19.16
CA HIS A 534 -9.83 -58.18 -20.39
C HIS A 534 -8.59 -59.05 -20.17
N THR A 535 -8.80 -60.28 -19.68
CA THR A 535 -7.91 -61.42 -20.00
C THR A 535 -8.77 -62.64 -20.30
N GLY A 536 -9.27 -62.69 -21.52
CA GLY A 536 -9.92 -63.85 -22.13
C GLY A 536 -9.43 -63.99 -23.56
N VAL A 537 -8.16 -64.38 -23.72
CA VAL A 537 -7.66 -64.88 -25.01
C VAL A 537 -8.05 -66.36 -25.06
N PRO A 538 -8.88 -66.81 -26.03
CA PRO A 538 -9.04 -68.22 -26.27
C PRO A 538 -7.80 -68.74 -27.00
N GLN A 539 -7.18 -69.77 -26.46
CA GLN A 539 -6.21 -70.58 -27.20
C GLN A 539 -6.95 -71.35 -28.29
N THR A 540 -6.60 -71.09 -29.55
CA THR A 540 -6.45 -72.07 -30.64
C THR A 540 -5.47 -71.52 -31.65
#